data_AF-A0A821YR74-F1
#
_entry.id   AF-A0A821YR74-F1
#
_cell.length_a   1.000
_cell.length_b   1.000
_cell.length_c   1.000
_cell.angle_alpha   90.00
_cell.angle_beta   90.00
_cell.angle_gamma   90.00
#
_symmetry.space_group_name_H-M   'P 1'
#
loop_
_entity.id
_entity.type
_entity.pdbx_description
1 polymer ?
#
loop_
_entity_poly.entity_id
_entity_poly.type
_entity_poly.pdbx_seq_one_letter_code
_entity_poly.pdbx_strand_id
1 'polypeptide(L)'
;MGRAKIPLNKKIEIKTSLEFGITQRRKKVSTPIDDRNLLRLCKKCRTKSSQILSSELILSNGKYLSARTVRRRLLDMGYKSYQAKKKTLRTLAYKKQRFLFPREHQY
;
A
#
# COMPACT_ATOMS: atom_id res chain seq x y z
N MET A 1 -47.24 24.84 8.98
CA MET A 1 -45.87 25.33 9.26
C MET A 1 -45.05 25.28 7.98
N GLY A 2 -45.06 26.37 7.18
CA GLY A 2 -44.35 26.42 5.90
C GLY A 2 -42.85 26.62 6.11
N ARG A 3 -42.01 25.75 5.52
CA ARG A 3 -40.55 25.91 5.54
C ARG A 3 -40.18 27.13 4.69
N ALA A 4 -39.59 28.16 5.31
CA ALA A 4 -39.13 29.35 4.61
C ALA A 4 -38.13 28.97 3.50
N LYS A 5 -38.39 29.42 2.27
CA LYS A 5 -37.49 29.22 1.13
C LYS A 5 -36.22 30.04 1.34
N ILE A 6 -35.08 29.36 1.40
CA ILE A 6 -33.77 30.02 1.45
C ILE A 6 -33.60 30.88 0.18
N PRO A 7 -33.28 32.18 0.29
CA PRO A 7 -33.09 33.05 -0.86
C PRO A 7 -31.96 32.55 -1.76
N LEU A 8 -32.12 32.72 -3.07
CA LEU A 8 -31.22 32.15 -4.10
C LEU A 8 -29.76 32.54 -3.86
N ASN A 9 -29.50 33.75 -3.38
CA ASN A 9 -28.16 34.25 -3.11
C ASN A 9 -27.43 33.42 -2.03
N LYS A 10 -28.12 33.09 -0.93
CA LYS A 10 -27.60 32.18 0.11
C LYS A 10 -27.34 30.77 -0.43
N LYS A 11 -28.15 30.27 -1.37
CA LYS A 11 -27.89 28.95 -1.98
C LYS A 11 -26.62 28.94 -2.83
N ILE A 12 -26.31 30.04 -3.50
CA ILE A 12 -25.10 30.20 -4.31
C ILE A 12 -23.86 30.26 -3.41
N GLU A 13 -23.90 31.04 -2.32
CA GLU A 13 -22.83 31.10 -1.30
C GLU A 13 -22.58 29.75 -0.60
N ILE A 14 -23.65 28.99 -0.32
CA ILE A 14 -23.54 27.64 0.27
C ILE A 14 -22.93 26.66 -0.74
N LYS A 15 -23.28 26.77 -2.04
CA LYS A 15 -22.68 25.94 -3.10
C LYS A 15 -21.20 26.26 -3.30
N THR A 16 -20.83 27.54 -3.36
CA THR A 16 -19.42 27.94 -3.51
C THR A 16 -18.60 27.51 -2.29
N SER A 17 -19.10 27.68 -1.07
CA SER A 17 -18.42 27.18 0.14
C SER A 17 -18.34 25.65 0.23
N LEU A 18 -19.32 24.90 -0.29
CA LEU A 18 -19.24 23.44 -0.42
C LEU A 18 -18.23 22.98 -1.48
N GLU A 19 -18.10 23.70 -2.58
CA GLU A 19 -17.09 23.44 -3.62
C GLU A 19 -15.67 23.80 -3.14
N PHE A 20 -15.50 24.91 -2.42
CA PHE A 20 -14.25 25.26 -1.72
C PHE A 20 -13.98 24.38 -0.48
N GLY A 21 -14.98 23.67 0.04
CA GLY A 21 -14.88 22.74 1.17
C GLY A 21 -14.29 21.37 0.81
N ILE A 22 -14.18 21.05 -0.49
CA ILE A 22 -13.52 19.82 -0.97
C ILE A 22 -12.02 19.81 -0.57
N THR A 23 -11.44 20.99 -0.33
CA THR A 23 -10.01 21.22 -0.10
C THR A 23 -9.52 21.04 1.35
N GLN A 24 -10.39 20.79 2.33
CA GLN A 24 -9.95 20.63 3.74
C GLN A 24 -10.12 19.22 4.29
N ARG A 25 -9.80 18.19 3.48
CA ARG A 25 -9.61 16.85 4.05
C ARG A 25 -8.35 16.86 4.93
N ARG A 26 -8.42 16.23 6.12
CA ARG A 26 -7.26 16.05 7.00
C ARG A 26 -6.11 15.48 6.18
N LYS A 27 -5.00 16.22 6.13
CA LYS A 27 -3.80 15.80 5.39
C LYS A 27 -3.35 14.43 5.91
N LYS A 28 -2.99 13.55 4.97
CA LYS A 28 -2.45 12.22 5.32
C LYS A 28 -1.10 12.41 6.01
N VAL A 29 -0.82 11.53 6.98
CA VAL A 29 0.48 11.54 7.71
C VAL A 29 1.63 11.12 6.78
N SER A 30 1.38 10.17 5.88
CA SER A 30 2.32 9.69 4.87
C SER A 30 2.25 10.53 3.60
N THR A 31 3.42 10.92 3.07
CA THR A 31 3.57 11.53 1.75
C THR A 31 3.74 10.46 0.66
N PRO A 32 3.59 10.81 -0.63
CA PRO A 32 3.91 9.89 -1.72
C PRO A 32 5.37 9.40 -1.72
N ILE A 33 6.30 10.22 -1.23
CA ILE A 33 7.71 9.84 -1.08
C ILE A 33 7.84 8.75 0.00
N ASP A 34 7.16 8.92 1.13
CA ASP A 34 7.15 7.93 2.21
C ASP A 34 6.59 6.58 1.73
N ASP A 35 5.50 6.61 0.96
CA ASP A 35 4.91 5.40 0.38
C ASP A 35 5.88 4.67 -0.55
N ARG A 36 6.62 5.41 -1.39
CA ARG A 36 7.64 4.83 -2.28
C ARG A 36 8.76 4.17 -1.48
N ASN A 37 9.18 4.77 -0.38
CA ASN A 37 10.21 4.20 0.49
C ASN A 37 9.70 2.96 1.24
N LEU A 38 8.46 3.01 1.73
CA LEU A 38 7.78 1.84 2.29
C LEU A 38 7.70 0.69 1.29
N LEU A 39 7.37 0.98 0.02
CA LEU A 39 7.36 -0.02 -1.05
C LEU A 39 8.74 -0.62 -1.31
N ARG A 40 9.80 0.19 -1.29
CA ARG A 40 11.18 -0.30 -1.45
C ARG A 40 11.56 -1.26 -0.32
N LEU A 41 11.25 -0.91 0.93
CA LEU A 41 11.48 -1.79 2.09
C LEU A 41 10.70 -3.10 1.97
N CYS A 42 9.42 -3.03 1.59
CA CYS A 42 8.58 -4.21 1.37
C CYS A 42 9.09 -5.10 0.24
N LYS A 43 9.60 -4.52 -0.86
CA LYS A 43 10.17 -5.27 -1.99
C LYS A 43 11.47 -5.98 -1.61
N LYS A 44 12.31 -5.37 -0.76
CA LYS A 44 13.56 -5.97 -0.27
C LYS A 44 13.29 -7.28 0.49
N CYS A 45 12.21 -7.34 1.26
CA CYS A 45 11.78 -8.56 1.93
C CYS A 45 10.25 -8.59 2.11
N ARG A 46 9.55 -9.35 1.26
CA ARG A 46 8.07 -9.40 1.22
C ARG A 46 7.43 -10.12 2.40
N THR A 47 8.19 -10.82 3.22
CA THR A 47 7.69 -11.60 4.36
C THR A 47 7.62 -10.80 5.65
N LYS A 48 8.18 -9.58 5.67
CA LYS A 48 8.18 -8.71 6.85
C LYS A 48 6.76 -8.31 7.25
N SER A 49 6.51 -8.29 8.56
CA SER A 49 5.25 -7.80 9.11
C SER A 49 5.16 -6.27 9.03
N SER A 50 3.95 -5.73 9.13
CA SER A 50 3.74 -4.27 9.17
C SER A 50 4.40 -3.59 10.37
N GLN A 51 4.57 -4.31 11.50
CA GLN A 51 5.27 -3.80 12.68
C GLN A 51 6.77 -3.61 12.38
N ILE A 52 7.39 -4.61 11.76
CA ILE A 52 8.81 -4.54 11.38
C ILE A 52 9.03 -3.45 10.33
N LEU A 53 8.16 -3.37 9.32
CA LEU A 53 8.24 -2.33 8.29
C LEU A 53 8.06 -0.92 8.87
N SER A 54 7.23 -0.75 9.90
CA SER A 54 7.10 0.50 10.64
C SER A 54 8.43 0.88 11.30
N SER A 55 9.05 -0.02 12.04
CA SER A 55 10.35 0.23 12.69
C SER A 55 11.44 0.55 11.68
N GLU A 56 11.49 -0.17 10.56
CA GLU A 56 12.47 0.08 9.50
C GLU A 56 12.27 1.42 8.80
N LEU A 57 11.01 1.84 8.59
CA LEU A 57 10.71 3.13 7.98
C LEU A 57 11.11 4.29 8.91
N ILE A 58 10.95 4.12 10.23
CA ILE A 58 11.42 5.08 11.23
C ILE A 58 12.95 5.18 11.15
N LEU A 59 13.66 4.04 11.11
CA LEU A 59 15.12 4.03 11.04
C LEU A 59 15.67 4.60 9.73
N SER A 60 15.00 4.35 8.59
CA SER A 60 15.50 4.79 7.28
C SER A 60 15.19 6.25 6.97
N ASN A 61 14.01 6.73 7.39
CA ASN A 61 13.45 8.00 6.94
C ASN A 61 13.03 8.93 8.09
N GLY A 62 13.15 8.50 9.35
CA GLY A 62 12.68 9.26 10.52
C GLY A 62 11.15 9.36 10.62
N LYS A 63 10.39 8.69 9.74
CA LYS A 63 8.95 8.87 9.66
C LYS A 63 8.22 7.85 10.53
N TYR A 64 7.55 8.32 11.58
CA TYR A 64 6.70 7.49 12.40
C TYR A 64 5.34 7.24 11.75
N LEU A 65 5.08 5.99 11.36
CA LEU A 65 3.78 5.51 10.91
C LEU A 65 3.40 4.27 11.72
N SER A 66 2.21 4.24 12.32
CA SER A 66 1.75 3.05 13.03
C SER A 66 1.65 1.84 12.09
N ALA A 67 1.83 0.62 12.63
CA ALA A 67 1.74 -0.62 11.85
C ALA A 67 0.40 -0.76 11.11
N ARG A 68 -0.71 -0.31 11.71
CA ARG A 68 -2.03 -0.27 11.05
C ARG A 68 -2.03 0.68 9.84
N THR A 69 -1.39 1.84 9.97
CA THR A 69 -1.25 2.81 8.87
C THR A 69 -0.41 2.20 7.75
N VAL A 70 0.73 1.59 8.08
CA VAL A 70 1.59 0.88 7.12
C VAL A 70 0.80 -0.18 6.35
N ARG A 71 0.05 -1.03 7.05
CA ARG A 71 -0.80 -2.05 6.41
C ARG A 71 -1.82 -1.41 5.45
N ARG A 72 -2.54 -0.38 5.89
CA ARG A 72 -3.52 0.32 5.05
C ARG A 72 -2.85 0.89 3.79
N ARG A 73 -1.69 1.53 3.92
CA ARG A 73 -0.97 2.07 2.75
C ARG A 73 -0.53 0.98 1.79
N LEU A 74 -0.03 -0.14 2.29
CA LEU A 74 0.31 -1.29 1.43
C LEU A 74 -0.93 -1.80 0.67
N LEU A 75 -2.07 -1.90 1.33
CA LEU A 75 -3.34 -2.30 0.69
C LEU A 75 -3.81 -1.28 -0.35
N ASP A 76 -3.75 0.03 -0.04
CA ASP A 76 -4.09 1.12 -0.98
C ASP A 76 -3.23 1.03 -2.26
N MET A 77 -1.98 0.58 -2.12
CA MET A 77 -1.04 0.38 -3.24
C MET A 77 -1.18 -0.99 -3.93
N GLY A 78 -2.17 -1.81 -3.55
CA GLY A 78 -2.45 -3.11 -4.14
C GLY A 78 -1.63 -4.28 -3.56
N TYR A 79 -0.88 -4.07 -2.48
CA TYR A 79 -0.11 -5.14 -1.84
C TYR A 79 -0.97 -5.92 -0.85
N LYS A 80 -0.83 -7.25 -0.89
CA LYS A 80 -1.51 -8.19 0.01
C LYS A 80 -0.51 -8.85 0.95
N SER A 81 -1.03 -9.44 2.03
CA SER A 81 -0.23 -10.28 2.93
C SER A 81 0.45 -11.41 2.15
N TYR A 82 1.70 -11.71 2.50
CA TYR A 82 2.43 -12.81 1.90
C TYR A 82 1.71 -14.15 2.18
N GLN A 83 1.59 -14.97 1.14
CA GLN A 83 1.13 -16.34 1.25
C GLN A 83 2.28 -17.28 0.91
N ALA A 84 2.63 -18.13 1.87
CA ALA A 84 3.65 -19.14 1.65
C ALA A 84 3.16 -20.17 0.62
N LYS A 85 3.91 -20.36 -0.46
CA LYS A 85 3.63 -21.40 -1.44
C LYS A 85 4.19 -22.73 -0.93
N LYS A 86 3.32 -23.72 -0.72
CA LYS A 86 3.74 -25.08 -0.37
C LYS A 86 4.43 -25.71 -1.57
N LYS A 87 5.75 -25.92 -1.47
CA LYS A 87 6.55 -26.65 -2.46
C LYS A 87 7.48 -27.58 -1.69
N THR A 88 7.69 -28.79 -2.19
CA THR A 88 8.69 -29.70 -1.63
C THR A 88 10.08 -29.08 -1.79
N LEU A 89 10.90 -29.20 -0.74
CA LEU A 89 12.30 -28.83 -0.82
C LEU A 89 13.00 -29.77 -1.80
N ARG A 90 13.60 -29.21 -2.85
CA ARG A 90 14.34 -29.98 -3.86
C ARG A 90 15.82 -29.91 -3.56
N THR A 91 16.47 -31.06 -3.55
CA THR A 91 17.93 -31.17 -3.52
C THR A 91 18.53 -30.55 -4.78
N LEU A 92 19.82 -30.19 -4.73
CA LEU A 92 20.54 -29.62 -5.87
C LEU A 92 20.56 -30.58 -7.07
N ALA A 93 20.75 -31.89 -6.82
CA ALA A 93 20.71 -32.92 -7.86
C ALA A 93 19.38 -32.91 -8.63
N TYR A 94 18.26 -32.87 -7.92
CA TYR A 94 16.92 -32.88 -8.53
C TYR A 94 16.62 -31.60 -9.33
N LYS A 95 17.19 -30.46 -8.92
CA LYS A 95 17.11 -29.21 -9.72
C LYS A 95 17.90 -29.33 -11.02
N LYS A 96 19.10 -29.92 -10.97
CA LYS A 96 19.97 -30.11 -12.14
C LYS A 96 19.32 -31.05 -13.16
N GLN A 97 18.81 -32.19 -12.73
CA GLN A 97 18.07 -33.13 -13.59
C GLN A 97 16.93 -32.44 -14.34
N ARG A 98 16.13 -31.64 -13.62
CA ARG A 98 15.02 -30.90 -14.23
C ARG A 98 15.43 -29.86 -15.26
N PHE A 99 16.62 -29.29 -15.12
CA PHE A 99 17.16 -28.33 -16.06
C PHE A 99 17.73 -29.00 -17.31
N LEU A 100 18.31 -30.21 -17.16
CA LEU A 100 18.88 -30.99 -18.26
C LEU A 100 17.81 -31.73 -19.07
N PHE A 101 16.76 -32.24 -18.42
CA PHE A 101 15.71 -33.03 -19.07
C PHE A 101 15.12 -32.37 -20.35
N PRO A 102 14.77 -31.08 -20.37
CA PRO A 102 14.28 -30.44 -21.60
C PRO A 102 15.33 -30.36 -22.71
N ARG A 103 16.63 -30.32 -22.39
CA ARG A 103 17.71 -30.28 -23.39
C ARG A 103 17.93 -31.65 -24.02
N GLU A 104 17.81 -32.71 -23.23
CA GLU A 104 18.03 -34.10 -23.67
C GLU A 104 16.82 -34.67 -24.44
N HIS A 105 15.63 -34.08 -24.26
CA HIS A 105 14.38 -34.53 -24.87
C HIS A 105 13.71 -33.46 -25.75
N GLN A 106 14.50 -32.53 -26.29
CA GLN A 106 14.07 -31.67 -27.40
C GLN A 106 14.19 -32.48 -28.70
N TYR A 107 13.04 -32.93 -29.23
CA TYR A 107 12.90 -33.49 -30.58
C TYR A 107 12.59 -32.37 -31.58
#